data_AF-A0A852V7Q5-F1
#
_entry.id   AF-A0A852V7Q5-F1
#
_cell.length_a   1.000
_cell.length_b   1.000
_cell.length_c   1.000
_cell.angle_alpha   90.00
_cell.angle_beta   90.00
_cell.angle_gamma   90.00
#
_symmetry.space_group_name_H-M   'P 1'
#
loop_
_entity.id
_entity.type
_entity.pdbx_description
1 polymer ?
#
loop_
_entity_poly.entity_id
_entity_poly.type
_entity_poly.pdbx_seq_one_letter_code
_entity_poly.pdbx_strand_id
1 'polypeptide(L)'
;MKTRPATCSLPWSGCPGRCPTAGAFARPSDSPHGPLSEPYALHLFGIPADPATAEAVTARQRALAEALPVSGRKPFTFLSPRETAADAFASATLDRLREIKHRHDPHGVIRGNFPVLG
;
A
#
# COMPACT_ATOMS: atom_id res chain seq x y z
N MET A 1 -2.86 34.10 19.74
CA MET A 1 -2.17 33.09 20.56
C MET A 1 -2.38 31.73 19.89
N LYS A 2 -1.34 31.17 19.28
CA LYS A 2 -1.41 30.04 18.33
C LYS A 2 -0.84 28.80 19.04
N THR A 3 -1.66 27.80 19.32
CA THR A 3 -1.26 26.52 19.94
C THR A 3 -0.38 25.72 18.97
N ARG A 4 0.83 25.37 19.41
CA ARG A 4 1.75 24.48 18.69
C ARG A 4 1.44 23.02 19.06
N PRO A 5 1.52 22.05 18.13
CA PRO A 5 1.42 20.64 18.50
C PRO A 5 2.71 20.19 19.20
N ALA A 6 2.57 19.35 20.22
CA ALA A 6 3.65 18.89 21.06
C ALA A 6 4.71 18.11 20.25
N THR A 7 5.87 18.74 20.04
CA THR A 7 7.11 18.03 19.71
C THR A 7 7.52 17.20 20.92
N CYS A 8 7.61 15.89 20.73
CA CYS A 8 8.16 14.95 21.70
C CYS A 8 9.67 15.23 21.82
N SER A 9 10.06 16.04 22.79
CA SER A 9 11.45 16.44 23.03
C SER A 9 11.88 16.07 24.46
N LEU A 10 12.03 14.78 24.75
CA LEU A 10 12.82 14.31 25.89
C LEU A 10 13.48 12.94 25.59
N PRO A 11 14.69 12.69 26.13
CA PRO A 11 15.48 11.49 25.86
C PRO A 11 15.01 10.36 26.78
N TRP A 12 14.15 9.46 26.30
CA TRP A 12 13.57 8.42 27.15
C TRP A 12 14.24 7.06 26.95
N SER A 13 15.02 6.66 27.96
CA SER A 13 15.65 5.36 28.19
C SER A 13 14.62 4.25 28.51
N GLY A 14 13.57 4.10 27.70
CA GLY A 14 12.44 3.25 28.09
C GLY A 14 11.31 3.14 27.07
N CYS A 15 11.62 2.94 25.79
CA CYS A 15 10.66 2.38 24.85
C CYS A 15 10.81 0.85 24.83
N PRO A 16 9.95 0.06 25.52
CA PRO A 16 10.00 -1.38 25.40
C PRO A 16 9.27 -1.76 24.11
N GLY A 17 10.04 -1.93 23.02
CA GLY A 17 9.55 -2.60 21.82
C GLY A 17 9.74 -1.81 20.53
N ARG A 18 10.82 -2.16 19.81
CA ARG A 18 10.89 -2.32 18.35
C ARG A 18 10.06 -1.32 17.51
N CYS A 19 10.73 -0.41 16.81
CA CYS A 19 10.18 0.28 15.63
C CYS A 19 10.63 -0.41 14.32
N PRO A 20 9.98 -1.50 13.88
CA PRO A 20 9.93 -1.85 12.47
C PRO A 20 8.72 -1.16 11.84
N THR A 21 8.92 -0.47 10.70
CA THR A 21 8.02 0.32 9.81
C THR A 21 6.70 0.97 10.31
N ALA A 22 5.98 0.40 11.26
CA ALA A 22 4.70 0.86 11.80
C ALA A 22 4.72 2.24 12.50
N GLY A 23 5.88 2.84 12.80
CA GLY A 23 6.02 4.09 13.60
C GLY A 23 4.92 5.17 13.42
N ALA A 24 5.12 6.15 12.55
CA ALA A 24 4.08 7.15 12.28
C ALA A 24 2.96 6.61 11.36
N PHE A 25 3.24 5.56 10.59
CA PHE A 25 2.32 4.99 9.60
C PHE A 25 1.17 4.17 10.21
N ALA A 26 1.32 3.66 11.44
CA ALA A 26 0.24 2.99 12.16
C ALA A 26 -0.75 3.95 12.81
N ARG A 27 -0.48 5.26 12.80
CA ARG A 27 -1.41 6.25 13.34
C ARG A 27 -2.65 6.36 12.44
N PRO A 28 -3.84 6.62 13.01
CA PRO A 28 -5.04 6.87 12.23
C PRO A 28 -4.80 7.94 11.16
N SER A 29 -5.29 7.69 9.96
CA SER A 29 -5.11 8.56 8.80
C SER A 29 -6.34 8.48 7.91
N ASP A 30 -6.74 9.63 7.36
CA ASP A 30 -7.81 9.73 6.36
C ASP A 30 -7.32 9.45 4.93
N SER A 31 -6.07 8.99 4.78
CA SER A 31 -5.54 8.55 3.49
C SER A 31 -6.32 7.33 2.96
N PRO A 32 -6.37 7.11 1.64
CA PRO A 32 -7.08 5.95 1.07
C PRO A 32 -6.58 4.61 1.60
N HIS A 33 -5.29 4.51 1.96
CA HIS A 33 -4.71 3.30 2.57
C HIS A 33 -4.99 3.19 4.07
N GLY A 34 -5.39 4.26 4.76
CA GLY A 34 -5.55 4.24 6.21
C GLY A 34 -4.25 3.90 6.96
N PRO A 35 -4.32 3.47 8.23
CA PRO A 35 -3.15 3.10 9.01
C PRO A 35 -2.50 1.80 8.51
N LEU A 36 -1.17 1.75 8.50
CA LEU A 36 -0.36 0.55 8.27
C LEU A 36 0.10 -0.01 9.62
N SER A 37 -0.64 -0.99 10.13
CA SER A 37 -0.38 -1.63 11.42
C SER A 37 0.65 -2.76 11.32
N GLU A 38 0.89 -3.28 10.12
CA GLU A 38 1.85 -4.35 9.89
C GLU A 38 3.28 -3.87 10.17
N PRO A 39 4.07 -4.65 10.94
CA PRO A 39 5.43 -4.25 11.31
C PRO A 39 6.43 -4.36 10.16
N TYR A 40 6.10 -5.10 9.10
CA TYR A 40 6.98 -5.37 7.97
C TYR A 40 6.23 -5.28 6.64
N ALA A 41 6.93 -4.80 5.61
CA ALA A 41 6.48 -4.89 4.23
C ALA A 41 7.32 -5.95 3.49
N LEU A 42 6.66 -6.88 2.81
CA LEU A 42 7.31 -7.85 1.94
C LEU A 42 7.28 -7.34 0.50
N HIS A 43 8.45 -7.18 -0.10
CA HIS A 43 8.59 -6.85 -1.51
C HIS A 43 9.43 -7.92 -2.21
N LEU A 44 8.87 -8.53 -3.24
CA LEU A 44 9.54 -9.56 -4.03
C LEU A 44 9.75 -8.99 -5.43
N PHE A 45 11.02 -8.86 -5.82
CA PHE A 45 11.41 -8.33 -7.12
C PHE A 45 12.13 -9.43 -7.91
N GLY A 46 11.90 -9.48 -9.22
CA GLY A 46 12.59 -10.40 -10.12
C GLY A 46 12.86 -9.73 -11.45
N ILE A 47 13.93 -10.17 -12.14
CA ILE A 47 14.37 -9.62 -13.42
C ILE A 47 13.98 -10.61 -14.52
N PRO A 48 12.94 -10.32 -15.32
CA PRO A 48 12.53 -11.20 -16.41
C PRO A 48 13.43 -11.01 -17.63
N ALA A 49 14.31 -11.97 -17.90
CA ALA A 49 15.17 -11.95 -19.09
C ALA A 49 14.44 -12.39 -20.37
N ASP A 50 13.42 -13.24 -20.22
CA ASP A 50 12.61 -13.82 -21.29
C ASP A 50 11.22 -14.21 -20.74
N PRO A 51 10.22 -14.55 -21.60
CA PRO A 51 8.88 -14.89 -21.15
C PRO A 51 8.79 -16.08 -20.18
N ALA A 52 9.58 -17.14 -20.39
CA ALA A 52 9.56 -18.31 -19.51
C ALA A 52 10.13 -17.96 -18.13
N THR A 53 11.21 -17.16 -18.10
CA THR A 53 11.76 -16.63 -16.85
C THR A 53 10.75 -15.71 -16.14
N ALA A 54 9.99 -14.89 -16.86
CA ALA A 54 8.96 -14.02 -16.28
C ALA A 54 7.83 -14.82 -15.59
N GLU A 55 7.39 -15.91 -16.22
CA GLU A 55 6.41 -16.84 -15.64
C GLU A 55 6.96 -17.55 -14.40
N ALA A 56 8.19 -18.04 -14.47
CA ALA A 56 8.86 -18.69 -13.34
C ALA A 56 9.03 -17.73 -12.14
N VAL A 57 9.42 -16.47 -12.40
CA VAL A 57 9.51 -15.42 -11.38
C VAL A 57 8.14 -15.19 -10.72
N THR A 58 7.08 -15.02 -11.52
CA THR A 58 5.72 -14.79 -11.00
C THR A 58 5.24 -15.96 -10.16
N ALA A 59 5.45 -17.19 -10.63
CA ALA A 59 5.09 -18.40 -9.89
C ALA A 59 5.85 -18.51 -8.56
N ARG A 60 7.16 -18.20 -8.56
CA ARG A 60 7.96 -18.23 -7.34
C ARG A 60 7.55 -17.15 -6.34
N GLN A 61 7.26 -15.94 -6.81
CA GLN A 61 6.76 -14.84 -5.97
C GLN A 61 5.44 -15.22 -5.30
N ARG A 62 4.51 -15.81 -6.05
CA ARG A 62 3.24 -16.32 -5.53
C ARG A 62 3.45 -17.40 -4.47
N ALA A 63 4.27 -18.40 -4.76
CA ALA A 63 4.56 -19.49 -3.81
C ALA A 63 5.20 -18.97 -2.50
N LEU A 64 6.07 -17.95 -2.57
CA LEU A 64 6.67 -17.33 -1.39
C LEU A 64 5.64 -16.51 -0.59
N ALA A 65 4.75 -15.78 -1.26
CA ALA A 65 3.69 -15.03 -0.59
C ALA A 65 2.67 -15.96 0.09
N GLU A 66 2.32 -17.08 -0.54
CA GLU A 66 1.41 -18.10 0.02
C GLU A 66 2.04 -18.88 1.20
N ALA A 67 3.37 -19.02 1.23
CA ALA A 67 4.09 -19.71 2.31
C ALA A 67 4.30 -18.85 3.57
N LEU A 68 4.07 -17.53 3.49
CA LEU A 68 4.27 -16.59 4.59
C LEU A 68 2.93 -16.09 5.14
N PRO A 69 2.82 -15.83 6.45
CA PRO A 69 1.63 -15.24 7.05
C PRO A 69 1.54 -13.74 6.69
N VAL A 70 1.12 -13.43 5.46
CA VAL A 70 0.93 -12.06 4.96
C VAL A 70 -0.47 -11.56 5.30
N SER A 71 -0.62 -10.25 5.58
CA SER A 71 -1.93 -9.66 5.86
C SER A 71 -2.82 -9.47 4.62
N GLY A 72 -2.29 -9.77 3.43
CA GLY A 72 -2.97 -9.53 2.15
C GLY A 72 -2.99 -8.07 1.71
N ARG A 73 -2.53 -7.13 2.56
CA ARG A 73 -2.48 -5.70 2.20
C ARG A 73 -1.31 -5.42 1.29
N LYS A 74 -1.58 -4.75 0.17
CA LYS A 74 -0.56 -4.35 -0.79
C LYS A 74 -0.57 -2.84 -1.01
N PRO A 75 0.55 -2.13 -0.82
CA PRO A 75 0.66 -0.73 -1.24
C PRO A 75 0.33 -0.59 -2.72
N PHE A 76 -0.39 0.47 -3.10
CA PHE A 76 -0.82 0.69 -4.49
C PHE A 76 0.37 0.74 -5.48
N THR A 77 1.53 1.19 -5.01
CA THR A 77 2.77 1.26 -5.78
C THR A 77 3.42 -0.11 -6.05
N PHE A 78 2.96 -1.18 -5.39
CA PHE A 78 3.52 -2.54 -5.50
C PHE A 78 2.63 -3.47 -6.34
N LEU A 79 1.55 -2.96 -6.93
CA LEU A 79 0.68 -3.74 -7.80
C LEU A 79 1.46 -4.20 -9.04
N SER A 80 1.28 -5.47 -9.37
CA SER A 80 1.78 -6.06 -10.62
C SER A 80 0.79 -5.78 -11.76
N PRO A 81 1.20 -5.87 -13.04
CA PRO A 81 0.34 -5.53 -14.18
C PRO A 81 -0.98 -6.33 -14.31
N ARG A 82 -1.11 -7.46 -13.60
CA ARG A 82 -2.33 -8.28 -13.58
C ARG A 82 -3.27 -7.95 -12.41
N GLU A 83 -2.84 -7.08 -11.51
CA GLU A 83 -3.59 -6.67 -10.34
C GLU A 83 -4.32 -5.36 -10.58
N THR A 84 -5.22 -5.05 -9.68
CA THR A 84 -6.17 -3.96 -9.78
C THR A 84 -6.10 -3.06 -8.55
N ALA A 85 -6.75 -1.90 -8.62
CA ALA A 85 -6.87 -1.02 -7.45
C ALA A 85 -7.58 -1.72 -6.27
N ALA A 86 -8.41 -2.75 -6.51
CA ALA A 86 -9.09 -3.53 -5.48
C ALA A 86 -8.15 -4.41 -4.66
N ASP A 87 -6.98 -4.75 -5.20
CA ASP A 87 -5.95 -5.49 -4.46
C ASP A 87 -5.19 -4.58 -3.46
N ALA A 88 -5.34 -3.25 -3.60
CA ALA A 88 -4.70 -2.27 -2.73
C ALA A 88 -5.69 -1.60 -1.75
N PHE A 89 -6.94 -1.40 -2.14
CA PHE A 89 -7.91 -0.60 -1.38
C PHE A 89 -9.16 -1.40 -1.01
N ALA A 90 -9.69 -1.16 0.19
CA ALA A 90 -11.01 -1.65 0.58
C ALA A 90 -12.11 -1.10 -0.33
N SER A 91 -13.21 -1.83 -0.48
CA SER A 91 -14.34 -1.48 -1.37
C SER A 91 -14.88 -0.07 -1.11
N ALA A 92 -15.13 0.28 0.15
CA ALA A 92 -15.62 1.61 0.53
C ALA A 92 -14.66 2.74 0.12
N THR A 93 -13.35 2.50 0.21
CA THR A 93 -12.33 3.46 -0.28
C THR A 93 -12.39 3.56 -1.80
N LEU A 94 -12.49 2.43 -2.51
CA LEU A 94 -12.62 2.45 -3.97
C LEU A 94 -13.84 3.22 -4.43
N ASP A 95 -14.98 3.04 -3.79
CA ASP A 95 -16.21 3.75 -4.16
C ASP A 95 -16.06 5.26 -3.96
N ARG A 96 -15.41 5.67 -2.86
CA ARG A 96 -15.05 7.08 -2.64
C ARG A 96 -14.10 7.61 -3.71
N LEU A 97 -13.10 6.82 -4.12
CA LEU A 97 -12.14 7.21 -5.17
C LEU A 97 -12.81 7.33 -6.53
N ARG A 98 -13.77 6.45 -6.85
CA ARG A 98 -14.57 6.48 -8.09
C ARG A 98 -15.41 7.75 -8.14
N GLU A 99 -16.08 8.09 -7.04
CA GLU A 99 -16.87 9.33 -6.94
C GLU A 99 -15.99 10.59 -7.15
N ILE A 100 -14.83 10.64 -6.49
CA ILE A 100 -13.86 11.73 -6.69
C ILE A 100 -13.41 11.79 -8.15
N LYS A 101 -13.12 10.64 -8.76
CA LYS A 101 -12.69 10.56 -10.15
C LYS A 101 -13.77 11.07 -11.10
N HIS A 102 -15.03 10.69 -10.93
CA HIS A 102 -16.14 11.18 -11.75
C HIS A 102 -16.35 12.68 -11.61
N ARG A 103 -16.23 13.22 -10.39
CA ARG A 103 -16.40 14.66 -10.14
C ARG A 103 -15.33 15.52 -10.79
N HIS A 104 -14.07 15.08 -10.74
CA HIS A 104 -12.93 15.89 -11.16
C HIS A 104 -12.38 15.54 -12.56
N ASP A 105 -12.65 14.33 -13.06
CA ASP A 105 -12.28 13.90 -14.40
C ASP A 105 -13.43 13.11 -15.06
N PRO A 106 -14.57 13.77 -15.35
CA PRO A 106 -15.75 13.13 -15.92
C PRO A 106 -15.50 12.53 -17.30
N HIS A 107 -14.49 13.01 -18.03
CA HIS A 107 -14.13 12.53 -19.36
C HIS A 107 -13.01 11.48 -19.36
N GLY A 108 -12.46 11.14 -18.18
CA GLY A 108 -11.43 10.10 -18.05
C GLY A 108 -10.10 10.44 -18.73
N VAL A 109 -9.74 11.72 -18.80
CA VAL A 109 -8.51 12.21 -19.45
C VAL A 109 -7.25 11.71 -18.72
N ILE A 110 -7.28 11.68 -17.38
CA ILE A 110 -6.13 11.30 -16.56
C ILE A 110 -6.19 9.80 -16.25
N ARG A 111 -5.44 8.97 -16.98
CA ARG A 111 -5.42 7.52 -16.74
C ARG A 111 -4.16 7.10 -16.00
N GLY A 112 -4.36 6.44 -14.85
CA GLY A 112 -3.28 5.83 -14.08
C GLY A 112 -3.03 4.39 -14.53
N ASN A 113 -1.88 3.84 -14.13
CA ASN A 113 -1.51 2.45 -14.43
C ASN A 113 -2.51 1.43 -13.89
N PHE A 114 -3.14 1.74 -12.75
CA PHE A 114 -4.22 0.95 -12.15
C PHE A 114 -5.45 1.85 -12.01
N PRO A 115 -6.34 1.87 -13.02
CA PRO A 115 -7.52 2.74 -13.00
C PRO A 115 -8.51 2.31 -11.90
N VAL A 116 -9.19 3.29 -11.30
CA VAL A 116 -10.23 3.03 -10.28
C VAL A 116 -11.62 2.79 -10.88
N LEU A 117 -11.82 3.16 -12.16
CA LEU A 117 -13.09 3.03 -12.89
C LEU A 117 -13.20 1.73 -13.71
N GLY A 118 -12.13 0.93 -13.78
CA GLY A 118 -12.00 -0.16 -14.76
C GLY A 118 -11.05 0.21 -15.89
#